data_AF-A0A951ZK82-F1
#
_entry.id   AF-A0A951ZK82-F1
#
_cell.length_a   1.000
_cell.length_b   1.000
_cell.length_c   1.000
_cell.angle_alpha   90.00
_cell.angle_beta   90.00
_cell.angle_gamma   90.00
#
_symmetry.space_group_name_H-M   'P 1'
#
loop_
_entity.id
_entity.type
_entity.pdbx_description
1 polymer ?
#
loop_
_entity_poly.entity_id
_entity_poly.type
_entity_poly.pdbx_seq_one_letter_code
_entity_poly.pdbx_strand_id
1 'polypeptide(L)'
;MEPIAINEKKVEKKAARTFAYEEVFKASLAYFDGDDLAATTWMNKYAMKDKDGRFVELSPTDMQKRMAREFARIEEKYKEESPVKESIMYMSKYGQSRPFLDEKKIVSYMQDFKYVVPQGSVMSSLGNPYVIASLSNCIVLPEIYDSYGGIFYTDQQMAQLFKRRCGVGIDISTIRPSGMHVSNAAGTTTGAVSFMDRFSNTTREVAQNGRRGALMITMDIAHPDVENFVTIKQDLSRVTGANISVRISDEFMQAVANDTEYTHRWPIDSPTPQYSKTIKARELWDTIIKCAHNTAEPGLIFWDRQHYYSTSSVYPGFRNVSTNPCSEIAMQGGDSCRLIAVNLYSFVDYPFTQKAKFNYKKFYEVTYESQRLMDDLVDLELEAIERILNKIDSDPEPDYIKEVERNTWQLLYDAGSKGRRTGLGFTALGDTLAAMNLTFDSADALLAIEEIMKTKCRAEFDSSIDMAIERGRFEAFDTKIENTSEFVQMLQTEMPDVYERMMQHGRRNISISTVAPTGTISLLTQTSSGIEPVFMLSYKRRRKVNHQDKQARVDFVDDMGDKWEEFIVYHPKLKKWME
;
A
#
# COMPACT_ATOMS: atom_id res chain seq x y z
N MET A 1 -33.23 -17.52 -45.18
CA MET A 1 -32.75 -18.09 -43.91
C MET A 1 -32.84 -16.98 -42.88
N GLU A 2 -33.82 -17.07 -41.98
CA GLU A 2 -34.02 -16.11 -40.90
C GLU A 2 -32.88 -16.19 -39.88
N PRO A 3 -32.50 -15.07 -39.24
CA PRO A 3 -31.52 -15.06 -38.17
C PRO A 3 -32.12 -15.64 -36.90
N ILE A 4 -31.41 -16.61 -36.32
CA ILE A 4 -31.76 -17.26 -35.05
C ILE A 4 -31.62 -16.24 -33.92
N ALA A 5 -32.75 -15.86 -33.33
CA ALA A 5 -32.81 -15.04 -32.13
C ALA A 5 -32.24 -15.82 -30.94
N ILE A 6 -31.08 -15.41 -30.43
CA ILE A 6 -30.54 -15.88 -29.16
C ILE A 6 -31.39 -15.23 -28.06
N ASN A 7 -32.20 -16.06 -27.41
CA ASN A 7 -33.10 -15.68 -26.34
C ASN A 7 -32.25 -15.39 -25.08
N GLU A 8 -31.89 -14.13 -24.86
CA GLU A 8 -31.32 -13.67 -23.59
C GLU A 8 -32.36 -13.91 -22.48
N LYS A 9 -32.17 -14.97 -21.70
CA LYS A 9 -32.88 -15.14 -20.44
C LYS A 9 -32.52 -13.96 -19.54
N LYS A 10 -33.43 -12.98 -19.45
CA LYS A 10 -33.47 -12.00 -18.35
C LYS A 10 -33.52 -12.76 -17.03
N VAL A 11 -32.36 -12.96 -16.41
CA VAL A 11 -32.29 -13.32 -15.00
C VAL A 11 -32.77 -12.09 -14.24
N GLU A 12 -33.98 -12.14 -13.68
CA GLU A 12 -34.46 -11.15 -12.74
C GLU A 12 -33.46 -11.09 -11.56
N LYS A 13 -32.60 -10.07 -11.55
CA LYS A 13 -31.73 -9.78 -10.40
C LYS A 13 -32.64 -9.39 -9.24
N LYS A 14 -32.86 -10.32 -8.31
CA LYS A 14 -33.52 -10.08 -7.03
C LYS A 14 -32.88 -8.85 -6.39
N ALA A 15 -33.67 -7.83 -6.08
CA ALA A 15 -33.17 -6.60 -5.45
C ALA A 15 -32.38 -6.96 -4.19
N ALA A 16 -31.17 -6.42 -4.05
CA ALA A 16 -30.32 -6.68 -2.89
C ALA A 16 -31.04 -6.22 -1.62
N ARG A 17 -30.98 -7.04 -0.56
CA ARG A 17 -31.52 -6.66 0.74
C ARG A 17 -30.75 -5.44 1.26
N THR A 18 -31.47 -4.41 1.69
CA THR A 18 -30.90 -3.20 2.30
C THR A 18 -31.09 -3.20 3.81
N PHE A 19 -30.25 -2.46 4.53
CA PHE A 19 -30.27 -2.33 5.99
C PHE A 19 -30.30 -0.85 6.40
N ALA A 20 -31.03 -0.55 7.49
CA ALA A 20 -31.00 0.78 8.08
C ALA A 20 -29.68 1.04 8.82
N TYR A 21 -29.30 2.31 8.98
CA TYR A 21 -28.06 2.71 9.68
C TYR A 21 -27.95 2.06 11.07
N GLU A 22 -29.02 2.12 11.88
CA GLU A 22 -29.04 1.58 13.24
C GLU A 22 -28.85 0.06 13.30
N GLU A 23 -29.36 -0.67 12.30
CA GLU A 23 -29.17 -2.13 12.22
C GLU A 23 -27.71 -2.48 11.98
N VAL A 24 -27.08 -1.79 11.03
CA VAL A 24 -25.67 -1.96 10.68
C VAL A 24 -24.77 -1.51 11.83
N PHE A 25 -25.08 -0.39 12.48
CA PHE A 25 -24.34 0.12 13.63
C PHE A 25 -24.39 -0.87 14.79
N LYS A 26 -25.58 -1.35 15.16
CA LYS A 26 -25.72 -2.34 16.23
C LYS A 26 -24.97 -3.64 15.93
N ALA A 27 -25.05 -4.14 14.70
CA ALA A 27 -24.34 -5.35 14.29
C ALA A 27 -22.81 -5.16 14.30
N SER A 28 -22.33 -4.01 13.85
CA SER A 28 -20.90 -3.66 13.83
C SER A 28 -20.35 -3.44 15.23
N LEU A 29 -21.11 -2.75 16.09
CA LEU A 29 -20.72 -2.52 17.48
C LEU A 29 -20.61 -3.84 18.25
N ALA A 30 -21.55 -4.77 18.02
CA ALA A 30 -21.46 -6.11 18.57
C ALA A 30 -20.27 -6.91 18.02
N TYR A 31 -19.93 -6.70 16.74
CA TYR A 31 -18.78 -7.36 16.11
C TYR A 31 -17.43 -6.96 16.73
N PHE A 32 -17.29 -5.68 17.10
CA PHE A 32 -16.06 -5.14 17.70
C PHE A 32 -16.13 -5.02 19.23
N ASP A 33 -16.91 -5.88 19.89
CA ASP A 33 -17.03 -5.94 21.36
C ASP A 33 -17.31 -4.58 22.03
N GLY A 34 -18.12 -3.74 21.39
CA GLY A 34 -18.49 -2.41 21.88
C GLY A 34 -17.57 -1.27 21.46
N ASP A 35 -16.60 -1.49 20.58
CA ASP A 35 -15.73 -0.44 20.04
C ASP A 35 -16.42 0.38 18.94
N ASP A 36 -16.97 1.51 19.36
CA ASP A 36 -17.62 2.51 18.52
C ASP A 36 -16.73 3.02 17.38
N LEU A 37 -15.42 3.21 17.63
CA LEU A 37 -14.51 3.75 16.61
C LEU A 37 -14.25 2.71 15.52
N ALA A 38 -14.02 1.45 15.89
CA ALA A 38 -13.86 0.36 14.93
C ALA A 38 -15.16 0.14 14.11
N ALA A 39 -16.30 0.11 14.78
CA ALA A 39 -17.61 -0.07 14.16
C ALA A 39 -17.92 1.03 13.13
N THR A 40 -17.84 2.29 13.54
CA THR A 40 -18.10 3.43 12.64
C THR A 40 -17.06 3.54 11.54
N THR A 41 -15.79 3.19 11.81
CA THR A 41 -14.74 3.15 10.78
C THR A 41 -15.09 2.16 9.68
N TRP A 42 -15.49 0.93 10.04
CA TRP A 42 -15.91 -0.06 9.06
C TRP A 42 -17.14 0.40 8.26
N MET A 43 -18.18 0.86 8.95
CA MET A 43 -19.42 1.33 8.31
C MET A 43 -19.18 2.45 7.31
N ASN A 44 -18.33 3.42 7.67
CA ASN A 44 -18.12 4.60 6.84
C ASN A 44 -17.18 4.33 5.66
N LYS A 45 -16.21 3.43 5.83
CA LYS A 45 -15.13 3.24 4.84
C LYS A 45 -15.26 1.99 3.98
N TYR A 46 -15.91 0.93 4.47
CA TYR A 46 -15.82 -0.41 3.87
C TYR A 46 -17.16 -1.10 3.64
N ALA A 47 -18.18 -0.81 4.46
CA ALA A 47 -19.50 -1.38 4.25
C ALA A 47 -20.08 -0.93 2.89
N MET A 48 -20.53 -1.91 2.11
CA MET A 48 -21.07 -1.64 0.78
C MET A 48 -22.39 -0.87 0.87
N LYS A 49 -22.53 0.12 -0.01
CA LYS A 49 -23.76 0.88 -0.22
C LYS A 49 -24.20 0.79 -1.67
N ASP A 50 -25.50 0.79 -1.89
CA ASP A 50 -26.06 0.92 -3.23
C ASP A 50 -25.97 2.36 -3.76
N LYS A 51 -26.50 2.61 -4.96
CA LYS A 51 -26.48 3.93 -5.61
C LYS A 51 -27.26 5.00 -4.84
N ASP A 52 -28.21 4.60 -4.00
CA ASP A 52 -29.02 5.50 -3.16
C ASP A 52 -28.37 5.73 -1.78
N GLY A 53 -27.18 5.16 -1.55
CA GLY A 53 -26.45 5.29 -0.29
C GLY A 53 -26.94 4.36 0.83
N ARG A 54 -27.81 3.40 0.54
CA ARG A 54 -28.33 2.44 1.52
C ARG A 54 -27.35 1.29 1.71
N PHE A 55 -27.15 0.86 2.95
CA PHE A 55 -26.28 -0.29 3.25
C PHE A 55 -26.86 -1.58 2.67
N VAL A 56 -25.99 -2.39 2.06
CA VAL A 56 -26.33 -3.74 1.53
C VAL A 56 -25.53 -4.84 2.22
N GLU A 57 -24.71 -4.49 3.21
CA GLU A 57 -23.99 -5.38 4.11
C GLU A 57 -24.40 -5.05 5.55
N LEU A 58 -24.69 -6.08 6.36
CA LEU A 58 -25.11 -5.89 7.74
C LEU A 58 -23.91 -5.79 8.69
N SER A 59 -22.85 -6.55 8.44
CA SER A 59 -21.67 -6.61 9.32
C SER A 59 -20.36 -6.85 8.56
N PRO A 60 -19.19 -6.69 9.21
CA PRO A 60 -17.89 -7.01 8.63
C PRO A 60 -17.79 -8.45 8.06
N THR A 61 -18.56 -9.39 8.60
CA THR A 61 -18.64 -10.76 8.10
C THR A 61 -19.18 -10.84 6.68
N ASP A 62 -20.13 -9.97 6.30
CA ASP A 62 -20.68 -9.96 4.94
C ASP A 62 -19.64 -9.48 3.92
N MET A 63 -18.87 -8.45 4.28
CA MET A 63 -17.71 -7.98 3.51
C MET A 63 -16.65 -9.07 3.33
N GLN A 64 -16.31 -9.79 4.40
CA GLN A 64 -15.32 -10.88 4.35
C GLN A 64 -15.79 -12.01 3.42
N LYS A 65 -17.08 -12.39 3.48
CA LYS A 65 -17.67 -13.38 2.56
C LYS A 65 -17.67 -12.92 1.11
N ARG A 66 -17.99 -11.65 0.86
CA ARG A 66 -17.91 -11.05 -0.49
C ARG A 66 -16.50 -11.19 -1.07
N MET A 67 -15.48 -10.77 -0.31
CA MET A 67 -14.10 -10.84 -0.78
C MET A 67 -13.65 -12.29 -0.99
N ALA A 68 -13.95 -13.18 -0.02
CA ALA A 68 -13.57 -14.58 -0.09
C ALA A 68 -14.15 -15.30 -1.31
N ARG A 69 -15.38 -14.95 -1.73
CA ARG A 69 -15.98 -15.48 -2.96
C ARG A 69 -15.19 -15.11 -4.21
N GLU A 70 -14.73 -13.86 -4.32
CA GLU A 70 -13.94 -13.43 -5.47
C GLU A 70 -12.56 -14.08 -5.49
N PHE A 71 -11.89 -14.20 -4.35
CA PHE A 71 -10.62 -14.94 -4.26
C PHE A 71 -10.80 -16.43 -4.62
N ALA A 72 -11.82 -17.09 -4.07
CA ALA A 72 -12.11 -18.49 -4.38
C ALA A 72 -12.39 -18.72 -5.87
N ARG A 73 -13.03 -17.74 -6.55
CA ARG A 73 -13.27 -17.81 -7.99
C ARG A 73 -11.96 -17.82 -8.79
N ILE A 74 -10.97 -17.01 -8.39
CA ILE A 74 -9.64 -17.04 -9.02
C ILE A 74 -8.92 -18.34 -8.71
N GLU A 75 -9.02 -18.85 -7.47
CA GLU A 75 -8.42 -20.13 -7.12
C GLU A 75 -8.96 -21.30 -7.95
N GLU A 76 -10.27 -21.35 -8.21
CA GLU A 76 -10.87 -22.41 -9.01
C GLU A 76 -10.37 -22.38 -10.46
N LYS A 77 -10.12 -21.20 -11.04
CA LYS A 77 -9.53 -21.07 -12.38
C LYS A 77 -8.20 -21.82 -12.49
N TYR A 78 -7.31 -21.65 -11.52
CA TYR A 78 -6.00 -22.31 -11.54
C TYR A 78 -6.04 -23.79 -11.19
N LYS A 79 -7.10 -24.26 -10.51
CA LYS A 79 -7.29 -25.68 -10.25
C LYS A 79 -7.58 -26.47 -11.54
N GLU A 80 -8.30 -25.88 -12.48
CA GLU A 80 -8.61 -26.49 -13.77
C GLU A 80 -7.40 -26.48 -14.72
N GLU A 81 -6.56 -25.45 -14.64
CA GLU A 81 -5.45 -25.19 -15.57
C GLU A 81 -4.12 -25.87 -15.18
N SER A 82 -3.96 -26.33 -13.93
CA SER A 82 -2.62 -26.67 -13.41
C SER A 82 -2.15 -28.11 -13.74
N PRO A 83 -0.96 -28.29 -14.36
CA PRO A 83 -0.37 -29.59 -14.68
C PRO A 83 0.34 -30.26 -13.48
N VAL A 84 -0.29 -30.26 -12.30
CA VAL A 84 0.36 -30.46 -10.98
C VAL A 84 1.03 -31.83 -10.77
N LYS A 85 0.61 -32.89 -11.47
CA LYS A 85 0.94 -34.25 -11.01
C LYS A 85 2.44 -34.59 -11.01
N GLU A 86 3.22 -34.06 -11.95
CA GLU A 86 4.65 -34.37 -12.05
C GLU A 86 5.55 -33.30 -11.42
N SER A 87 5.08 -32.05 -11.30
CA SER A 87 5.87 -30.93 -10.79
C SER A 87 5.78 -30.71 -9.28
N ILE A 88 4.82 -31.38 -8.60
CA ILE A 88 4.59 -31.24 -7.15
C ILE A 88 5.84 -31.56 -6.32
N MET A 89 6.71 -32.48 -6.78
CA MET A 89 7.92 -32.86 -6.04
C MET A 89 8.95 -31.73 -5.92
N TYR A 90 8.86 -30.68 -6.75
CA TYR A 90 9.74 -29.51 -6.73
C TYR A 90 9.20 -28.37 -5.85
N MET A 91 7.97 -28.50 -5.34
CA MET A 91 7.35 -27.54 -4.45
C MET A 91 7.92 -27.65 -3.03
N SER A 92 7.68 -26.63 -2.22
CA SER A 92 7.97 -26.64 -0.80
C SER A 92 7.23 -27.78 -0.09
N LYS A 93 7.72 -28.21 1.08
CA LYS A 93 7.07 -29.28 1.85
C LYS A 93 5.60 -28.98 2.16
N TYR A 94 5.28 -27.71 2.42
CA TYR A 94 3.90 -27.30 2.65
C TYR A 94 3.11 -27.25 1.34
N GLY A 95 3.66 -26.68 0.27
CA GLY A 95 3.02 -26.65 -1.05
C GLY A 95 2.62 -28.02 -1.58
N GLN A 96 3.39 -29.06 -1.28
CA GLN A 96 3.07 -30.45 -1.64
C GLN A 96 1.81 -31.02 -0.96
N SER A 97 1.40 -30.44 0.18
CA SER A 97 0.35 -31.02 1.05
C SER A 97 -0.70 -30.01 1.51
N ARG A 98 -0.63 -28.76 1.03
CA ARG A 98 -1.55 -27.70 1.42
C ARG A 98 -2.99 -28.03 0.99
N PRO A 99 -4.00 -27.62 1.77
CA PRO A 99 -5.38 -27.70 1.32
C PRO A 99 -5.65 -26.66 0.22
N PHE A 100 -6.60 -26.96 -0.65
CA PHE A 100 -7.12 -25.98 -1.60
C PHE A 100 -7.81 -24.81 -0.87
N LEU A 101 -7.64 -23.58 -1.37
CA LEU A 101 -8.28 -22.37 -0.82
C LEU A 101 -9.68 -22.20 -1.40
N ASP A 102 -10.64 -22.97 -0.88
CA ASP A 102 -12.05 -22.71 -1.16
C ASP A 102 -12.58 -21.47 -0.39
N GLU A 103 -13.78 -21.01 -0.73
CA GLU A 103 -14.41 -19.84 -0.09
C GLU A 103 -14.45 -19.96 1.44
N LYS A 104 -14.74 -21.16 1.98
CA LYS A 104 -14.82 -21.38 3.43
C LYS A 104 -13.47 -21.22 4.10
N LYS A 105 -12.41 -21.75 3.47
CA LYS A 105 -11.05 -21.65 3.96
C LYS A 105 -10.57 -20.20 3.97
N ILE A 106 -10.85 -19.45 2.90
CA ILE A 106 -10.49 -18.04 2.80
C ILE A 106 -11.25 -17.20 3.84
N VAL A 107 -12.56 -17.42 4.03
CA VAL A 107 -13.32 -16.79 5.12
C VAL A 107 -12.67 -17.09 6.47
N SER A 108 -12.25 -18.33 6.73
CA SER A 108 -11.63 -18.68 8.02
C SER A 108 -10.32 -17.93 8.32
N TYR A 109 -9.63 -17.42 7.28
CA TYR A 109 -8.44 -16.60 7.42
C TYR A 109 -8.77 -15.12 7.63
N MET A 110 -9.80 -14.61 6.98
CA MET A 110 -10.21 -13.20 7.05
C MET A 110 -11.11 -12.88 8.24
N GLN A 111 -11.82 -13.88 8.75
CA GLN A 111 -12.78 -13.73 9.83
C GLN A 111 -12.14 -13.07 11.06
N ASP A 112 -12.85 -12.12 11.63
CA ASP A 112 -12.48 -11.37 12.85
C ASP A 112 -11.18 -10.58 12.71
N PHE A 113 -10.80 -10.28 11.46
CA PHE A 113 -9.51 -9.68 11.12
C PHE A 113 -8.34 -10.44 11.79
N LYS A 114 -8.55 -11.75 11.98
CA LYS A 114 -7.71 -12.55 12.85
C LYS A 114 -6.37 -12.82 12.20
N TYR A 115 -6.35 -13.32 10.98
CA TYR A 115 -5.08 -13.74 10.35
C TYR A 115 -4.72 -12.88 9.16
N VAL A 116 -5.63 -12.77 8.21
CA VAL A 116 -5.39 -12.14 6.90
C VAL A 116 -6.30 -10.94 6.74
N VAL A 117 -5.71 -9.77 6.53
CA VAL A 117 -6.44 -8.51 6.47
C VAL A 117 -6.15 -7.81 5.15
N PRO A 118 -7.05 -7.93 4.14
CA PRO A 118 -6.96 -7.14 2.93
C PRO A 118 -6.98 -5.65 3.22
N GLN A 119 -6.25 -4.86 2.43
CA GLN A 119 -6.19 -3.42 2.65
C GLN A 119 -7.42 -2.65 2.13
N GLY A 120 -7.45 -1.34 2.41
CA GLY A 120 -8.66 -0.53 2.31
C GLY A 120 -9.35 -0.50 0.95
N SER A 121 -8.61 -0.48 -0.16
CA SER A 121 -9.24 -0.49 -1.50
C SER A 121 -9.84 -1.85 -1.83
N VAL A 122 -9.18 -2.94 -1.42
CA VAL A 122 -9.72 -4.31 -1.55
C VAL A 122 -11.00 -4.46 -0.74
N MET A 123 -10.99 -4.10 0.55
CA MET A 123 -12.17 -4.16 1.42
C MET A 123 -13.36 -3.35 0.86
N SER A 124 -13.08 -2.15 0.34
CA SER A 124 -14.11 -1.24 -0.18
C SER A 124 -14.69 -1.67 -1.54
N SER A 125 -13.89 -2.27 -2.42
CA SER A 125 -14.21 -2.37 -3.86
C SER A 125 -14.32 -3.80 -4.40
N LEU A 126 -13.65 -4.79 -3.81
CA LEU A 126 -13.61 -6.15 -4.36
C LEU A 126 -15.01 -6.80 -4.34
N GLY A 127 -15.55 -7.16 -5.50
CA GLY A 127 -16.91 -7.71 -5.59
C GLY A 127 -18.01 -6.67 -5.33
N ASN A 128 -17.69 -5.37 -5.36
CA ASN A 128 -18.67 -4.29 -5.26
C ASN A 128 -19.20 -3.90 -6.67
N PRO A 129 -20.47 -4.17 -6.99
CA PRO A 129 -21.04 -3.85 -8.30
C PRO A 129 -21.49 -2.39 -8.42
N TYR A 130 -21.54 -1.64 -7.32
CA TYR A 130 -22.05 -0.26 -7.29
C TYR A 130 -20.95 0.79 -7.51
N VAL A 131 -19.68 0.38 -7.43
CA VAL A 131 -18.52 1.27 -7.59
C VAL A 131 -17.59 0.71 -8.67
N ILE A 132 -17.01 1.62 -9.45
CA ILE A 132 -15.93 1.32 -10.41
C ILE A 132 -14.67 2.02 -9.88
N ALA A 133 -13.79 1.22 -9.29
CA ALA A 133 -12.54 1.66 -8.66
C ALA A 133 -11.48 0.56 -8.81
N SER A 134 -10.22 0.96 -8.66
CA SER A 134 -9.09 0.03 -8.56
C SER A 134 -9.10 -0.64 -7.17
N LEU A 135 -8.54 -1.85 -7.10
CA LEU A 135 -8.23 -2.56 -5.87
C LEU A 135 -6.83 -2.19 -5.35
N SER A 136 -6.00 -1.57 -6.19
CA SER A 136 -4.71 -1.01 -5.81
C SER A 136 -4.88 0.25 -4.96
N ASN A 137 -4.11 0.34 -3.87
CA ASN A 137 -4.18 1.49 -2.97
C ASN A 137 -3.45 2.70 -3.53
N CYS A 138 -2.30 2.49 -4.16
CA CYS A 138 -1.41 3.54 -4.62
C CYS A 138 -0.74 3.15 -5.94
N ILE A 139 -0.36 4.14 -6.75
CA ILE A 139 0.29 4.00 -8.06
C ILE A 139 1.53 4.91 -8.09
N VAL A 140 2.61 4.49 -8.74
CA VAL A 140 3.71 5.40 -9.11
C VAL A 140 3.59 5.72 -10.58
N LEU A 141 3.56 7.00 -10.95
CA LEU A 141 3.53 7.40 -12.35
C LEU A 141 4.95 7.41 -12.95
N PRO A 142 5.07 7.27 -14.28
CA PRO A 142 6.34 7.47 -14.98
C PRO A 142 6.93 8.85 -14.76
N GLU A 143 8.21 8.97 -15.11
CA GLU A 143 8.92 10.25 -15.11
C GLU A 143 8.20 11.30 -15.96
N ILE A 144 8.26 12.55 -15.48
CA ILE A 144 7.54 13.66 -16.12
C ILE A 144 8.33 14.13 -17.33
N TYR A 145 7.66 14.29 -18.47
CA TYR A 145 8.28 14.94 -19.63
C TYR A 145 8.48 16.44 -19.33
N ASP A 146 9.71 16.93 -19.52
CA ASP A 146 10.11 18.32 -19.27
C ASP A 146 9.50 19.32 -20.28
N SER A 147 8.20 19.54 -20.15
CA SER A 147 7.40 20.49 -20.92
C SER A 147 6.09 20.78 -20.19
N TYR A 148 5.42 21.89 -20.52
CA TYR A 148 4.08 22.13 -20.00
C TYR A 148 3.11 20.99 -20.35
N GLY A 149 3.17 20.45 -21.56
CA GLY A 149 2.35 19.31 -21.97
C GLY A 149 2.57 18.08 -21.09
N GLY A 150 3.83 17.76 -20.77
CA GLY A 150 4.19 16.67 -19.87
C GLY A 150 3.69 16.89 -18.44
N ILE A 151 3.86 18.10 -17.90
CA ILE A 151 3.38 18.48 -16.57
C ILE A 151 1.85 18.35 -16.48
N PHE A 152 1.12 18.87 -17.48
CA PHE A 152 -0.34 18.77 -17.53
C PHE A 152 -0.82 17.34 -17.76
N TYR A 153 -0.08 16.55 -18.54
CA TYR A 153 -0.35 15.12 -18.73
C TYR A 153 -0.28 14.39 -17.39
N THR A 154 0.83 14.50 -16.64
CA THR A 154 0.97 13.87 -15.31
C THR A 154 -0.11 14.36 -14.32
N ASP A 155 -0.41 15.65 -14.30
CA ASP A 155 -1.46 16.23 -13.44
C ASP A 155 -2.85 15.64 -13.76
N GLN A 156 -3.16 15.48 -15.06
CA GLN A 156 -4.39 14.82 -15.50
C GLN A 156 -4.39 13.35 -15.07
N GLN A 157 -3.29 12.61 -15.24
CA GLN A 157 -3.19 11.21 -14.79
C GLN A 157 -3.49 11.10 -13.29
N MET A 158 -2.93 12.01 -12.48
CA MET A 158 -3.20 12.06 -11.03
C MET A 158 -4.69 12.22 -10.74
N ALA A 159 -5.38 13.16 -11.41
CA ALA A 159 -6.81 13.35 -11.23
C ALA A 159 -7.62 12.08 -11.54
N GLN A 160 -7.26 11.38 -12.62
CA GLN A 160 -7.92 10.13 -13.03
C GLN A 160 -7.67 8.97 -12.07
N LEU A 161 -6.50 8.93 -11.43
CA LEU A 161 -6.18 7.94 -10.41
C LEU A 161 -6.90 8.25 -9.09
N PHE A 162 -6.91 9.52 -8.67
CA PHE A 162 -7.60 9.94 -7.46
C PHE A 162 -9.10 9.64 -7.52
N LYS A 163 -9.79 9.89 -8.65
CA LYS A 163 -11.23 9.55 -8.73
C LYS A 163 -11.52 8.05 -8.58
N ARG A 164 -10.51 7.19 -8.76
CA ARG A 164 -10.59 5.72 -8.57
C ARG A 164 -9.98 5.23 -7.26
N ARG A 165 -9.78 6.13 -6.28
CA ARG A 165 -9.29 5.87 -4.90
C ARG A 165 -7.80 5.53 -4.77
N CYS A 166 -7.01 5.71 -5.82
CA CYS A 166 -5.57 5.50 -5.76
C CYS A 166 -4.87 6.70 -5.11
N GLY A 167 -3.87 6.46 -4.26
CA GLY A 167 -2.81 7.43 -3.98
C GLY A 167 -1.77 7.43 -5.11
N VAL A 168 -0.97 8.50 -5.25
CA VAL A 168 -0.04 8.66 -6.37
C VAL A 168 1.35 9.04 -5.88
N GLY A 169 2.39 8.45 -6.47
CA GLY A 169 3.78 8.89 -6.37
C GLY A 169 4.28 9.44 -7.69
N ILE A 170 4.98 10.57 -7.66
CA ILE A 170 5.65 11.16 -8.83
C ILE A 170 7.07 11.57 -8.46
N ASP A 171 7.96 11.58 -9.46
CA ASP A 171 9.28 12.20 -9.36
C ASP A 171 9.37 13.41 -10.28
N ILE A 172 9.87 14.53 -9.75
CA ILE A 172 9.97 15.80 -10.50
C ILE A 172 11.40 16.12 -10.94
N SER A 173 12.35 15.19 -10.77
CA SER A 173 13.78 15.43 -11.02
C SER A 173 14.12 15.54 -12.52
N THR A 174 13.22 15.11 -13.39
CA THR A 174 13.35 15.26 -14.85
C THR A 174 13.01 16.66 -15.35
N ILE A 175 12.34 17.49 -14.54
CA ILE A 175 11.97 18.86 -14.92
C ILE A 175 13.20 19.77 -14.76
N ARG A 176 13.47 20.62 -15.75
CA ARG A 176 14.66 21.49 -15.73
C ARG A 176 14.70 22.45 -14.53
N PRO A 177 15.88 22.71 -13.94
CA PRO A 177 16.03 23.58 -12.78
C PRO A 177 15.77 25.06 -13.09
N SER A 178 15.47 25.82 -12.04
CA SER A 178 15.18 27.25 -12.11
C SER A 178 16.32 28.05 -12.76
N GLY A 179 15.96 29.07 -13.55
CA GLY A 179 16.90 29.95 -14.24
C GLY A 179 17.45 29.43 -15.56
N MET A 180 17.20 28.16 -15.93
CA MET A 180 17.56 27.65 -17.27
C MET A 180 16.74 28.34 -18.37
N HIS A 181 17.38 28.55 -19.52
CA HIS A 181 16.76 29.19 -20.68
C HIS A 181 15.60 28.36 -21.24
N VAL A 182 14.52 29.05 -21.63
CA VAL A 182 13.38 28.49 -22.36
C VAL A 182 13.04 29.39 -23.54
N SER A 183 12.52 28.80 -24.61
CA SER A 183 12.19 29.50 -25.86
C SER A 183 10.87 30.27 -25.82
N ASN A 184 10.12 30.19 -24.72
CA ASN A 184 8.83 30.87 -24.58
C ASN A 184 9.01 32.33 -24.10
N ALA A 185 7.90 33.04 -23.92
CA ALA A 185 7.89 34.45 -23.54
C ALA A 185 8.58 34.76 -22.19
N ALA A 186 8.75 33.78 -21.30
CA ALA A 186 9.41 33.99 -20.01
C ALA A 186 10.94 34.10 -20.14
N GLY A 187 11.54 33.53 -21.20
CA GLY A 187 12.99 33.50 -21.41
C GLY A 187 13.78 32.59 -20.46
N THR A 188 13.29 32.36 -19.24
CA THR A 188 13.81 31.38 -18.27
C THR A 188 12.68 30.63 -17.56
N THR A 189 12.99 29.47 -16.99
CA THR A 189 12.04 28.66 -16.19
C THR A 189 12.10 29.01 -14.70
N THR A 190 10.98 28.82 -13.99
CA THR A 190 10.86 28.91 -12.53
C THR A 190 11.26 27.62 -11.80
N GLY A 191 11.68 26.59 -12.55
CA GLY A 191 12.19 25.32 -12.01
C GLY A 191 11.12 24.31 -11.63
N ALA A 192 11.57 23.10 -11.31
CA ALA A 192 10.73 21.94 -10.99
C ALA A 192 9.80 22.19 -9.79
N VAL A 193 10.33 22.85 -8.76
CA VAL A 193 9.63 23.12 -7.49
C VAL A 193 8.39 24.00 -7.68
N SER A 194 8.36 24.85 -8.71
CA SER A 194 7.22 25.73 -9.00
C SER A 194 5.93 24.97 -9.37
N PHE A 195 6.04 23.73 -9.84
CA PHE A 195 4.89 22.90 -10.23
C PHE A 195 4.32 22.07 -9.07
N MET A 196 4.98 22.01 -7.91
CA MET A 196 4.51 21.22 -6.76
C MET A 196 3.14 21.69 -6.24
N ASP A 197 2.90 23.00 -6.23
CA ASP A 197 1.61 23.55 -5.80
C ASP A 197 0.46 23.14 -6.74
N ARG A 198 0.73 22.97 -8.05
CA ARG A 198 -0.26 22.44 -8.99
C ARG A 198 -0.67 21.02 -8.60
N PHE A 199 0.29 20.11 -8.51
CA PHE A 199 0.03 18.71 -8.16
C PHE A 199 -0.63 18.58 -6.79
N SER A 200 -0.21 19.39 -5.82
CA SER A 200 -0.83 19.50 -4.50
C SER A 200 -2.30 19.96 -4.58
N ASN A 201 -2.60 20.96 -5.40
CA ASN A 201 -3.96 21.49 -5.55
C ASN A 201 -4.89 20.45 -6.18
N THR A 202 -4.47 19.78 -7.25
CA THR A 202 -5.21 18.67 -7.87
C THR A 202 -5.53 17.56 -6.86
N THR A 203 -4.56 17.21 -6.01
CA THR A 203 -4.74 16.21 -4.95
C THR A 203 -5.81 16.60 -3.93
N ARG A 204 -5.94 17.90 -3.63
CA ARG A 204 -6.97 18.44 -2.72
C ARG A 204 -8.33 18.57 -3.38
N GLU A 205 -8.36 18.83 -4.69
CA GLU A 205 -9.58 19.04 -5.46
C GLU A 205 -10.37 17.74 -5.63
N VAL A 206 -9.69 16.65 -6.00
CA VAL A 206 -10.37 15.38 -6.32
C VAL A 206 -10.82 14.67 -5.04
N ALA A 207 -12.11 14.81 -4.72
CA ALA A 207 -12.73 14.19 -3.55
C ALA A 207 -13.02 12.69 -3.75
N GLN A 208 -12.73 11.88 -2.74
CA GLN A 208 -12.96 10.42 -2.74
C GLN A 208 -14.00 10.00 -1.68
N ASN A 209 -15.16 10.65 -1.64
CA ASN A 209 -16.26 10.35 -0.71
C ASN A 209 -15.80 10.28 0.77
N GLY A 210 -15.21 11.37 1.28
CA GLY A 210 -14.67 11.46 2.65
C GLY A 210 -13.20 11.06 2.79
N ARG A 211 -12.55 10.56 1.72
CA ARG A 211 -11.09 10.39 1.62
C ARG A 211 -10.49 11.51 0.76
N ARG A 212 -9.33 12.02 1.17
CA ARG A 212 -8.53 12.96 0.36
C ARG A 212 -7.56 12.17 -0.51
N GLY A 213 -7.22 12.69 -1.69
CA GLY A 213 -6.09 12.18 -2.46
C GLY A 213 -4.82 12.19 -1.61
N ALA A 214 -3.90 11.27 -1.91
CA ALA A 214 -2.60 11.19 -1.25
C ALA A 214 -1.51 11.23 -2.33
N LEU A 215 -0.56 12.14 -2.18
CA LEU A 215 0.51 12.37 -3.15
C LEU A 215 1.87 12.29 -2.47
N MET A 216 2.79 11.53 -3.04
CA MET A 216 4.24 11.66 -2.81
C MET A 216 4.87 12.40 -3.99
N ILE A 217 5.66 13.43 -3.71
CA ILE A 217 6.56 14.05 -4.68
C ILE A 217 7.99 13.74 -4.25
N THR A 218 8.77 13.10 -5.12
CA THR A 218 10.19 12.87 -4.88
C THR A 218 11.07 13.79 -5.73
N MET A 219 12.25 14.10 -5.21
CA MET A 219 13.32 14.76 -5.94
C MET A 219 14.67 14.14 -5.57
N ASP A 220 15.53 13.96 -6.56
CA ASP A 220 16.92 13.53 -6.38
C ASP A 220 17.76 14.57 -5.64
N ILE A 221 18.63 14.13 -4.74
CA ILE A 221 19.60 14.99 -4.06
C ILE A 221 20.59 15.65 -5.05
N ALA A 222 20.82 15.06 -6.21
CA ALA A 222 21.63 15.65 -7.28
C ALA A 222 20.92 16.81 -8.00
N HIS A 223 19.60 16.96 -7.88
CA HIS A 223 18.86 17.96 -8.63
C HIS A 223 19.18 19.40 -8.15
N PRO A 224 19.46 20.38 -9.04
CA PRO A 224 19.82 21.73 -8.61
C PRO A 224 18.73 22.50 -7.85
N ASP A 225 17.45 22.18 -8.05
CA ASP A 225 16.35 22.76 -7.29
C ASP A 225 16.14 22.10 -5.91
N VAL A 226 16.94 21.11 -5.51
CA VAL A 226 16.71 20.36 -4.25
C VAL A 226 16.76 21.25 -3.02
N GLU A 227 17.58 22.30 -3.01
CA GLU A 227 17.64 23.28 -1.91
C GLU A 227 16.28 23.99 -1.69
N ASN A 228 15.58 24.32 -2.78
CA ASN A 228 14.23 24.90 -2.72
C ASN A 228 13.18 23.83 -2.38
N PHE A 229 13.35 22.61 -2.89
CA PHE A 229 12.46 21.49 -2.60
C PHE A 229 12.45 21.15 -1.11
N VAL A 230 13.62 21.08 -0.47
CA VAL A 230 13.77 20.77 0.96
C VAL A 230 13.07 21.80 1.84
N THR A 231 13.10 23.06 1.43
CA THR A 231 12.60 24.18 2.25
C THR A 231 11.15 24.55 1.95
N ILE A 232 10.53 24.04 0.89
CA ILE A 232 9.21 24.51 0.41
C ILE A 232 8.10 24.44 1.47
N LYS A 233 8.07 23.38 2.28
CA LYS A 233 7.04 23.16 3.31
C LYS A 233 7.34 23.85 4.64
N GLN A 234 8.45 24.60 4.75
CA GLN A 234 8.63 25.55 5.86
C GLN A 234 7.61 26.69 5.76
N ASP A 235 7.09 26.97 4.56
CA ASP A 235 5.84 27.69 4.38
C ASP A 235 4.66 26.72 4.47
N LEU A 236 3.96 26.75 5.61
CA LEU A 236 2.83 25.87 5.90
C LEU A 236 1.61 26.08 4.98
N SER A 237 1.62 27.12 4.14
CA SER A 237 0.56 27.38 3.16
C SER A 237 0.79 26.67 1.81
N ARG A 238 2.00 26.18 1.56
CA ARG A 238 2.40 25.59 0.27
C ARG A 238 2.39 24.07 0.31
N VAL A 239 2.10 23.45 -0.84
CA VAL A 239 2.16 21.99 -1.03
C VAL A 239 1.40 21.21 0.07
N THR A 240 0.21 21.70 0.43
CA THR A 240 -0.59 21.16 1.55
C THR A 240 -1.29 19.84 1.23
N GLY A 241 -1.28 19.42 -0.03
CA GLY A 241 -1.86 18.18 -0.53
C GLY A 241 -0.86 17.06 -0.79
N ALA A 242 0.43 17.24 -0.51
CA ALA A 242 1.46 16.26 -0.82
C ALA A 242 2.45 16.06 0.34
N ASN A 243 2.94 14.84 0.47
CA ASN A 243 4.19 14.51 1.16
C ASN A 243 5.37 14.68 0.20
N ILE A 244 6.54 15.02 0.72
CA ILE A 244 7.74 15.24 -0.09
C ILE A 244 8.90 14.43 0.48
N SER A 245 9.66 13.76 -0.39
CA SER A 245 10.83 13.00 0.05
C SER A 245 12.02 13.24 -0.87
N VAL A 246 13.20 13.36 -0.28
CA VAL A 246 14.45 13.46 -1.04
C VAL A 246 15.00 12.05 -1.25
N ARG A 247 15.38 11.75 -2.50
CA ARG A 247 16.09 10.53 -2.88
C ARG A 247 17.57 10.78 -2.65
N ILE A 248 18.11 10.17 -1.60
CA ILE A 248 19.48 10.34 -1.12
C ILE A 248 20.38 9.27 -1.75
N SER A 249 21.47 9.68 -2.38
CA SER A 249 22.50 8.78 -2.90
C SER A 249 23.60 8.49 -1.89
N ASP A 250 24.27 7.35 -2.04
CA ASP A 250 25.47 6.98 -1.28
C ASP A 250 26.60 8.01 -1.54
N GLU A 251 26.70 8.55 -2.78
CA GLU A 251 27.64 9.63 -3.14
C GLU A 251 27.47 10.86 -2.24
N PHE A 252 26.23 11.33 -2.05
CA PHE A 252 25.94 12.47 -1.19
C PHE A 252 26.26 12.15 0.27
N MET A 253 25.85 10.99 0.77
CA MET A 253 26.12 10.61 2.17
C MET A 253 27.61 10.47 2.47
N GLN A 254 28.41 9.99 1.50
CA GLN A 254 29.87 9.97 1.63
C GLN A 254 30.45 11.39 1.70
N ALA A 255 29.95 12.32 0.89
CA ALA A 255 30.37 13.72 0.95
C ALA A 255 30.00 14.38 2.29
N VAL A 256 28.81 14.07 2.85
CA VAL A 256 28.40 14.52 4.19
C VAL A 256 29.33 13.94 5.27
N ALA A 257 29.62 12.64 5.22
CA ALA A 257 30.47 11.98 6.21
C ALA A 257 31.90 12.56 6.22
N ASN A 258 32.45 12.82 5.04
CA ASN A 258 33.81 13.31 4.86
C ASN A 258 33.95 14.84 4.93
N ASP A 259 32.84 15.57 5.12
CA ASP A 259 32.79 17.03 5.10
C ASP A 259 33.33 17.66 3.81
N THR A 260 32.98 17.07 2.66
CA THR A 260 33.43 17.52 1.34
C THR A 260 32.33 18.21 0.55
N GLU A 261 32.71 18.74 -0.61
CA GLU A 261 31.77 19.30 -1.58
C GLU A 261 30.97 18.20 -2.29
N TYR A 262 29.78 18.59 -2.79
CA TYR A 262 28.89 17.77 -3.61
C TYR A 262 28.40 18.57 -4.81
N THR A 263 28.22 17.93 -5.96
CA THR A 263 27.83 18.61 -7.20
C THR A 263 26.41 18.25 -7.62
N HIS A 264 25.51 19.21 -7.50
CA HIS A 264 24.22 19.16 -8.18
C HIS A 264 24.41 19.22 -9.69
N ARG A 265 23.58 18.50 -10.42
CA ARG A 265 23.67 18.33 -11.88
C ARG A 265 22.31 18.07 -12.50
N TRP A 266 22.09 18.57 -13.71
CA TRP A 266 20.90 18.29 -14.51
C TRP A 266 21.19 18.25 -16.01
N PRO A 267 20.65 17.28 -16.79
CA PRO A 267 19.95 16.07 -16.32
C PRO A 267 20.87 15.19 -15.44
N ILE A 268 20.29 14.56 -14.42
CA ILE A 268 21.05 13.93 -13.31
C ILE A 268 21.98 12.82 -13.78
N ASP A 269 21.47 11.97 -14.67
CA ASP A 269 22.19 10.80 -15.20
C ASP A 269 22.94 11.10 -16.51
N SER A 270 23.03 12.38 -16.92
CA SER A 270 23.73 12.75 -18.14
C SER A 270 25.25 12.73 -17.92
N PRO A 271 26.03 12.09 -18.81
CA PRO A 271 27.49 12.19 -18.78
C PRO A 271 27.98 13.62 -19.10
N THR A 272 27.13 14.44 -19.74
CA THR A 272 27.38 15.86 -20.02
C THR A 272 26.19 16.67 -19.50
N PRO A 273 26.14 16.96 -18.18
CA PRO A 273 25.05 17.73 -17.60
C PRO A 273 25.01 19.14 -18.21
N GLN A 274 23.80 19.63 -18.44
CA GLN A 274 23.55 20.97 -18.99
C GLN A 274 23.66 22.05 -17.92
N TYR A 275 23.49 21.68 -16.65
CA TYR A 275 23.64 22.55 -15.49
C TYR A 275 24.41 21.79 -14.40
N SER A 276 25.34 22.48 -13.75
CA SER A 276 26.04 21.97 -12.56
C SER A 276 26.24 23.08 -11.53
N LYS A 277 26.13 22.74 -10.25
CA LYS A 277 26.41 23.62 -9.11
C LYS A 277 27.04 22.83 -7.98
N THR A 278 28.19 23.29 -7.51
CA THR A 278 28.87 22.69 -6.35
C THR A 278 28.44 23.37 -5.06
N ILE A 279 28.21 22.57 -4.03
CA ILE A 279 27.82 22.99 -2.68
C ILE A 279 28.65 22.23 -1.63
N LYS A 280 28.60 22.67 -0.37
CA LYS A 280 29.09 21.86 0.74
C LYS A 280 28.01 20.87 1.19
N ALA A 281 28.31 19.58 1.15
CA ALA A 281 27.31 18.54 1.40
C ALA A 281 26.71 18.65 2.82
N ARG A 282 27.55 18.93 3.82
CA ARG A 282 27.13 19.06 5.22
C ARG A 282 26.12 20.18 5.44
N GLU A 283 26.28 21.32 4.78
CA GLU A 283 25.36 22.46 4.94
C GLU A 283 23.95 22.14 4.40
N LEU A 284 23.86 21.42 3.27
CA LEU A 284 22.57 20.93 2.76
C LEU A 284 21.96 19.85 3.68
N TRP A 285 22.79 18.93 4.19
CA TRP A 285 22.33 17.91 5.13
C TRP A 285 21.75 18.49 6.43
N ASP A 286 22.43 19.48 7.01
CA ASP A 286 21.95 20.19 8.20
C ASP A 286 20.64 20.93 7.92
N THR A 287 20.47 21.47 6.71
CA THR A 287 19.23 22.09 6.25
C THR A 287 18.09 21.07 6.15
N ILE A 288 18.36 19.89 5.58
CA ILE A 288 17.40 18.78 5.48
C ILE A 288 16.93 18.37 6.88
N ILE A 289 17.87 18.12 7.81
CA ILE A 289 17.55 17.75 9.19
C ILE A 289 16.69 18.81 9.86
N LYS A 290 17.07 20.09 9.74
CA LYS A 290 16.34 21.20 10.34
C LYS A 290 14.90 21.28 9.81
N CYS A 291 14.71 21.13 8.50
CA CYS A 291 13.38 21.15 7.89
C CYS A 291 12.54 19.95 8.37
N ALA A 292 13.10 18.74 8.33
CA ALA A 292 12.44 17.53 8.77
C ALA A 292 12.03 17.60 10.25
N HIS A 293 12.86 18.18 11.12
CA HIS A 293 12.51 18.38 12.52
C HIS A 293 11.37 19.39 12.72
N ASN A 294 11.33 20.45 11.92
CA ASN A 294 10.30 21.49 12.03
C ASN A 294 8.93 21.05 11.51
N THR A 295 8.90 20.32 10.39
CA THR A 295 7.66 20.06 9.64
C THR A 295 7.41 18.59 9.33
N ALA A 296 8.22 17.67 9.86
CA ALA A 296 8.23 16.23 9.50
C ALA A 296 8.52 15.95 8.02
N GLU A 297 9.06 16.93 7.29
CA GLU A 297 9.26 16.91 5.84
C GLU A 297 10.54 17.70 5.48
N PRO A 298 11.33 17.28 4.49
CA PRO A 298 11.09 16.12 3.64
C PRO A 298 11.43 14.78 4.32
N GLY A 299 10.75 13.71 3.89
CA GLY A 299 11.19 12.35 4.17
C GLY A 299 12.50 12.01 3.45
N LEU A 300 13.15 10.91 3.87
CA LEU A 300 14.42 10.44 3.31
C LEU A 300 14.25 9.07 2.69
N ILE A 301 14.74 8.91 1.47
CA ILE A 301 14.75 7.62 0.77
C ILE A 301 16.18 7.36 0.30
N PHE A 302 16.86 6.37 0.88
CA PHE A 302 18.18 5.93 0.43
C PHE A 302 18.05 5.21 -0.91
N TRP A 303 18.27 5.96 -2.00
CA TRP A 303 17.81 5.61 -3.34
C TRP A 303 18.63 4.50 -3.98
N ASP A 304 19.95 4.50 -3.75
CA ASP A 304 20.83 3.44 -4.24
C ASP A 304 20.42 2.07 -3.69
N ARG A 305 20.02 2.00 -2.41
CA ARG A 305 19.49 0.77 -1.80
C ARG A 305 18.19 0.31 -2.44
N GLN A 306 17.34 1.23 -2.91
CA GLN A 306 16.12 0.90 -3.65
C GLN A 306 16.40 0.29 -5.04
N HIS A 307 17.64 0.40 -5.53
CA HIS A 307 18.07 -0.23 -6.78
C HIS A 307 18.84 -1.53 -6.54
N TYR A 308 19.88 -1.50 -5.70
CA TYR A 308 20.81 -2.64 -5.54
C TYR A 308 20.28 -3.74 -4.62
N TYR A 309 19.55 -3.38 -3.56
CA TYR A 309 18.94 -4.33 -2.63
C TYR A 309 17.51 -4.72 -3.02
N SER A 310 17.07 -4.36 -4.23
CA SER A 310 15.72 -4.62 -4.71
C SER A 310 15.61 -5.95 -5.44
N THR A 311 14.48 -6.63 -5.27
CA THR A 311 14.10 -7.79 -6.10
C THR A 311 13.47 -7.40 -7.43
N SER A 312 13.12 -6.13 -7.62
CA SER A 312 12.42 -5.66 -8.84
C SER A 312 13.24 -4.66 -9.64
N SER A 313 13.90 -3.70 -8.98
CA SER A 313 14.58 -2.61 -9.68
C SER A 313 15.87 -3.00 -10.42
N VAL A 314 16.37 -4.22 -10.20
CA VAL A 314 17.49 -4.79 -10.98
C VAL A 314 17.09 -5.14 -12.40
N TYR A 315 15.80 -5.35 -12.66
CA TYR A 315 15.28 -5.57 -14.00
C TYR A 315 15.16 -4.24 -14.74
N PRO A 316 15.81 -4.06 -15.92
CA PRO A 316 15.80 -2.77 -16.62
C PRO A 316 14.41 -2.22 -16.91
N GLY A 317 13.47 -3.10 -17.30
CA GLY A 317 12.07 -2.73 -17.55
C GLY A 317 11.27 -2.40 -16.29
N PHE A 318 11.81 -2.68 -15.10
CA PHE A 318 11.17 -2.49 -13.80
C PHE A 318 11.98 -1.63 -12.82
N ARG A 319 12.87 -0.80 -13.36
CA ARG A 319 13.67 0.13 -12.57
C ARG A 319 12.76 1.12 -11.85
N ASN A 320 13.00 1.30 -10.56
CA ASN A 320 12.24 2.23 -9.73
C ASN A 320 12.45 3.68 -10.18
N VAL A 321 11.38 4.48 -10.19
CA VAL A 321 11.43 5.92 -10.54
C VAL A 321 10.98 6.81 -9.39
N SER A 322 10.08 6.32 -8.55
CA SER A 322 9.62 7.01 -7.33
C SER A 322 9.10 5.99 -6.32
N THR A 323 8.39 6.46 -5.29
CA THR A 323 7.72 5.64 -4.29
C THR A 323 6.27 6.08 -4.13
N ASN A 324 5.44 5.21 -3.58
CA ASN A 324 4.06 5.51 -3.28
C ASN A 324 3.91 6.51 -2.09
N PRO A 325 2.72 7.05 -1.80
CA PRO A 325 2.49 8.06 -0.76
C PRO A 325 3.09 7.78 0.62
N CYS A 326 3.14 6.53 1.08
CA CYS A 326 3.68 6.20 2.41
C CYS A 326 5.14 5.71 2.37
N SER A 327 5.79 5.79 1.21
CA SER A 327 7.19 5.43 0.99
C SER A 327 7.56 3.94 1.20
N GLU A 328 6.60 3.04 1.40
CA GLU A 328 6.88 1.62 1.67
C GLU A 328 7.18 0.78 0.42
N ILE A 329 6.83 1.28 -0.78
CA ILE A 329 7.12 0.62 -2.05
C ILE A 329 7.70 1.60 -3.07
N ALA A 330 9.00 1.50 -3.33
CA ALA A 330 9.61 2.06 -4.52
C ALA A 330 9.23 1.22 -5.75
N MET A 331 8.82 1.88 -6.84
CA MET A 331 8.25 1.22 -8.02
C MET A 331 8.68 1.91 -9.32
N GLN A 332 8.65 1.15 -10.41
CA GLN A 332 8.66 1.68 -11.78
C GLN A 332 7.43 2.55 -12.05
N GLY A 333 7.50 3.36 -13.10
CA GLY A 333 6.34 4.09 -13.60
C GLY A 333 5.25 3.16 -14.12
N GLY A 334 4.01 3.37 -13.70
CA GLY A 334 2.85 2.58 -14.09
C GLY A 334 2.52 1.39 -13.19
N ASP A 335 3.34 1.11 -12.17
CA ASP A 335 3.12 -0.01 -11.26
C ASP A 335 2.35 0.42 -9.99
N SER A 336 1.86 -0.57 -9.26
CA SER A 336 0.81 -0.36 -8.26
C SER A 336 0.99 -1.18 -7.00
N CYS A 337 0.63 -0.55 -5.88
CA CYS A 337 0.65 -1.09 -4.54
C CYS A 337 -0.66 -1.85 -4.24
N ARG A 338 -0.58 -3.18 -4.28
CA ARG A 338 -1.63 -4.13 -3.88
C ARG A 338 -1.22 -4.77 -2.57
N LEU A 339 -2.06 -4.71 -1.54
CA LEU A 339 -1.65 -5.02 -0.17
C LEU A 339 -2.65 -5.91 0.56
N ILE A 340 -2.10 -6.87 1.30
CA ILE A 340 -2.74 -7.64 2.38
C ILE A 340 -1.77 -7.60 3.57
N ALA A 341 -2.29 -7.58 4.79
CA ALA A 341 -1.50 -7.64 6.01
C ALA A 341 -1.81 -8.92 6.81
N VAL A 342 -0.77 -9.56 7.33
CA VAL A 342 -0.87 -10.62 8.33
C VAL A 342 -0.89 -10.02 9.74
N ASN A 343 -1.86 -10.39 10.57
CA ASN A 343 -1.95 -9.89 11.95
C ASN A 343 -1.07 -10.73 12.89
N LEU A 344 0.11 -10.23 13.25
CA LEU A 344 1.10 -10.98 14.03
C LEU A 344 0.61 -11.39 15.42
N TYR A 345 -0.27 -10.59 16.05
CA TYR A 345 -0.75 -10.85 17.40
C TYR A 345 -1.50 -12.18 17.48
N SER A 346 -2.17 -12.58 16.40
CA SER A 346 -2.99 -13.79 16.33
C SER A 346 -2.19 -15.10 16.32
N PHE A 347 -0.86 -15.01 16.29
CA PHE A 347 0.05 -16.16 16.36
C PHE A 347 0.72 -16.28 17.72
N VAL A 348 0.37 -15.45 18.71
CA VAL A 348 0.85 -15.61 20.08
C VAL A 348 -0.06 -16.57 20.83
N ASP A 349 0.47 -17.74 21.18
CA ASP A 349 -0.19 -18.69 22.08
C ASP A 349 -0.03 -18.20 23.53
N TYR A 350 -1.07 -18.30 24.35
CA TYR A 350 -1.09 -17.88 25.77
C TYR A 350 -0.56 -16.43 26.00
N PRO A 351 -1.10 -15.43 25.26
CA PRO A 351 -0.61 -14.06 25.33
C PRO A 351 -0.68 -13.51 26.76
N PHE A 352 0.29 -12.67 27.13
CA PHE A 352 0.41 -12.01 28.43
C PHE A 352 0.69 -12.95 29.62
N THR A 353 1.05 -14.20 29.35
CA THR A 353 1.43 -15.17 30.38
C THR A 353 2.90 -15.52 30.28
N GLN A 354 3.47 -16.13 31.33
CA GLN A 354 4.84 -16.68 31.30
C GLN A 354 5.01 -17.84 30.30
N LYS A 355 3.92 -18.38 29.75
CA LYS A 355 3.93 -19.44 28.71
C LYS A 355 3.78 -18.88 27.30
N ALA A 356 3.76 -17.55 27.15
CA ALA A 356 3.57 -16.89 25.87
C ALA A 356 4.63 -17.33 24.87
N LYS A 357 4.20 -17.70 23.66
CA LYS A 357 5.11 -18.10 22.58
C LYS A 357 4.52 -17.81 21.21
N PHE A 358 5.39 -17.53 20.25
CA PHE A 358 4.98 -17.35 18.87
C PHE A 358 4.80 -18.70 18.16
N ASN A 359 3.70 -18.86 17.43
CA ASN A 359 3.36 -20.08 16.70
C ASN A 359 3.89 -20.02 15.26
N TYR A 360 5.18 -20.27 15.10
CA TYR A 360 5.89 -20.19 13.82
C TYR A 360 5.31 -21.11 12.74
N LYS A 361 4.90 -22.34 13.10
CA LYS A 361 4.28 -23.27 12.14
C LYS A 361 3.01 -22.66 11.54
N LYS A 362 2.10 -22.18 12.40
CA LYS A 362 0.84 -21.59 11.94
C LYS A 362 1.08 -20.29 11.16
N PHE A 363 2.04 -19.49 11.61
CA PHE A 363 2.44 -18.27 10.93
C PHE A 363 2.98 -18.52 9.53
N TYR A 364 3.86 -19.52 9.37
CA TYR A 364 4.34 -19.96 8.06
C TYR A 364 3.19 -20.37 7.14
N GLU A 365 2.30 -21.27 7.60
CA GLU A 365 1.16 -21.76 6.81
C GLU A 365 0.25 -20.60 6.35
N VAL A 366 -0.11 -19.70 7.26
CA VAL A 366 -0.97 -18.55 6.92
C VAL A 366 -0.25 -17.58 5.98
N THR A 367 1.03 -17.30 6.20
CA THR A 367 1.79 -16.38 5.35
C THR A 367 1.91 -16.93 3.94
N TYR A 368 2.18 -18.22 3.80
CA TYR A 368 2.21 -18.91 2.51
C TYR A 368 0.90 -18.75 1.75
N GLU A 369 -0.24 -19.05 2.40
CA GLU A 369 -1.56 -18.90 1.78
C GLU A 369 -1.91 -17.43 1.52
N SER A 370 -1.43 -16.51 2.36
CA SER A 370 -1.65 -15.07 2.17
C SER A 370 -0.90 -14.56 0.94
N GLN A 371 0.33 -15.02 0.70
CA GLN A 371 1.07 -14.68 -0.52
C GLN A 371 0.39 -15.24 -1.77
N ARG A 372 -0.28 -16.38 -1.62
CA ARG A 372 -1.09 -16.98 -2.68
C ARG A 372 -2.31 -16.12 -3.02
N LEU A 373 -3.04 -15.65 -1.99
CA LEU A 373 -4.11 -14.67 -2.15
C LEU A 373 -3.61 -13.33 -2.72
N MET A 374 -2.35 -12.95 -2.48
CA MET A 374 -1.78 -11.75 -3.09
C MET A 374 -1.59 -11.90 -4.60
N ASP A 375 -1.20 -13.08 -5.09
CA ASP A 375 -1.15 -13.34 -6.53
C ASP A 375 -2.55 -13.35 -7.15
N ASP A 376 -3.55 -13.91 -6.44
CA ASP A 376 -4.95 -13.86 -6.88
C ASP A 376 -5.47 -12.41 -6.96
N LEU A 377 -5.02 -11.54 -6.04
CA LEU A 377 -5.35 -10.12 -6.05
C LEU A 377 -4.80 -9.39 -7.29
N VAL A 378 -3.71 -9.88 -7.89
CA VAL A 378 -3.22 -9.34 -9.17
C VAL A 378 -4.28 -9.56 -10.25
N ASP A 379 -4.82 -10.77 -10.37
CA ASP A 379 -5.83 -11.09 -11.39
C ASP A 379 -7.13 -10.32 -11.15
N LEU A 380 -7.57 -10.22 -9.89
CA LEU A 380 -8.74 -9.42 -9.51
C LEU A 380 -8.55 -7.93 -9.82
N GLU A 381 -7.33 -7.41 -9.68
CA GLU A 381 -7.03 -6.04 -10.07
C GLU A 381 -7.06 -5.86 -11.59
N LEU A 382 -6.54 -6.81 -12.36
CA LEU A 382 -6.60 -6.74 -13.83
C LEU A 382 -8.06 -6.69 -14.31
N GLU A 383 -8.94 -7.52 -13.73
CA GLU A 383 -10.38 -7.45 -13.99
C GLU A 383 -11.01 -6.11 -13.57
N ALA A 384 -10.55 -5.52 -12.46
CA ALA A 384 -11.00 -4.20 -12.03
C ALA A 384 -10.56 -3.09 -13.01
N ILE A 385 -9.34 -3.17 -13.54
CA ILE A 385 -8.82 -2.27 -14.56
C ILE A 385 -9.61 -2.42 -15.86
N GLU A 386 -9.92 -3.64 -16.29
CA GLU A 386 -10.78 -3.90 -17.46
C GLU A 386 -12.16 -3.25 -17.31
N ARG A 387 -12.77 -3.34 -16.11
CA ARG A 387 -14.04 -2.63 -15.82
C ARG A 387 -13.89 -1.12 -15.93
N ILE A 388 -12.75 -0.56 -15.54
CA ILE A 388 -12.46 0.88 -15.69
C ILE A 388 -12.30 1.24 -17.17
N LEU A 389 -11.52 0.48 -17.94
CA LEU A 389 -11.33 0.66 -19.38
C LEU A 389 -12.67 0.61 -20.13
N ASN A 390 -13.48 -0.42 -19.87
CA ASN A 390 -14.83 -0.53 -20.45
C ASN A 390 -15.72 0.68 -20.08
N LYS A 391 -15.58 1.20 -18.86
CA LYS A 391 -16.32 2.40 -18.45
C LYS A 391 -15.89 3.63 -19.24
N ILE A 392 -14.59 3.81 -19.48
CA ILE A 392 -14.02 4.91 -20.28
C ILE A 392 -14.44 4.76 -21.75
N ASP A 393 -14.38 3.55 -22.30
CA ASP A 393 -14.77 3.32 -23.69
C ASP A 393 -16.27 3.64 -23.89
N SER A 394 -17.11 3.38 -22.88
CA SER A 394 -18.55 3.73 -22.89
C SER A 394 -18.87 5.22 -22.64
N ASP A 395 -17.89 6.03 -22.23
CA ASP A 395 -18.11 7.45 -21.95
C ASP A 395 -18.38 8.24 -23.24
N PRO A 396 -19.35 9.18 -23.24
CA PRO A 396 -19.81 9.90 -24.43
C PRO A 396 -18.79 10.94 -24.95
N GLU A 397 -17.76 11.25 -24.17
CA GLU A 397 -16.70 12.18 -24.54
C GLU A 397 -15.87 11.68 -25.74
N PRO A 398 -15.33 12.57 -26.57
CA PRO A 398 -14.46 12.20 -27.68
C PRO A 398 -13.20 11.45 -27.23
N ASP A 399 -12.67 10.56 -28.07
CA ASP A 399 -11.51 9.72 -27.74
C ASP A 399 -10.27 10.54 -27.34
N TYR A 400 -10.01 11.66 -28.00
CA TYR A 400 -8.87 12.53 -27.67
C TYR A 400 -8.97 13.17 -26.27
N ILE A 401 -10.17 13.26 -25.68
CA ILE A 401 -10.36 13.70 -24.29
C ILE A 401 -10.07 12.55 -23.31
N LYS A 402 -10.50 11.33 -23.68
CA LYS A 402 -10.39 10.12 -22.85
C LYS A 402 -9.02 9.46 -22.89
N GLU A 403 -8.23 9.77 -23.92
CA GLU A 403 -6.96 9.11 -24.25
C GLU A 403 -5.99 9.04 -23.05
N VAL A 404 -5.83 10.14 -22.30
CA VAL A 404 -4.91 10.17 -21.14
C VAL A 404 -5.36 9.21 -20.03
N GLU A 405 -6.66 9.17 -19.72
CA GLU A 405 -7.18 8.23 -18.73
C GLU A 405 -6.99 6.78 -19.22
N ARG A 406 -7.38 6.52 -20.47
CA ARG A 406 -7.31 5.19 -21.08
C ARG A 406 -5.88 4.66 -21.11
N ASN A 407 -4.92 5.47 -21.58
CA ASN A 407 -3.51 5.09 -21.67
C ASN A 407 -2.89 4.87 -20.28
N THR A 408 -3.34 5.63 -19.28
CA THR A 408 -2.92 5.41 -17.88
C THR A 408 -3.36 4.03 -17.40
N TRP A 409 -4.64 3.69 -17.55
CA TRP A 409 -5.13 2.38 -17.11
C TRP A 409 -4.54 1.21 -17.92
N GLN A 410 -4.27 1.40 -19.21
CA GLN A 410 -3.58 0.40 -20.02
C GLN A 410 -2.14 0.18 -19.53
N LEU A 411 -1.40 1.25 -19.21
CA LEU A 411 -0.07 1.15 -18.64
C LEU A 411 -0.09 0.33 -17.34
N LEU A 412 -1.07 0.57 -16.46
CA LEU A 412 -1.23 -0.15 -15.19
C LEU A 412 -1.57 -1.63 -15.40
N TYR A 413 -2.42 -1.93 -16.40
CA TYR A 413 -2.75 -3.29 -16.80
C TYR A 413 -1.51 -4.05 -17.28
N ASP A 414 -0.73 -3.43 -18.17
CA ASP A 414 0.47 -4.03 -18.74
C ASP A 414 1.56 -4.25 -17.67
N ALA A 415 1.78 -3.28 -16.79
CA ALA A 415 2.72 -3.42 -15.68
C ALA A 415 2.29 -4.52 -14.70
N GLY A 416 1.00 -4.55 -14.33
CA GLY A 416 0.43 -5.54 -13.41
C GLY A 416 0.51 -6.97 -13.94
N SER A 417 0.20 -7.18 -15.22
CA SER A 417 0.23 -8.49 -15.85
C SER A 417 1.65 -9.05 -16.01
N LYS A 418 2.61 -8.20 -16.40
CA LYS A 418 4.01 -8.61 -16.63
C LYS A 418 4.78 -8.85 -15.34
N GLY A 419 4.66 -7.94 -14.38
CA GLY A 419 5.42 -7.99 -13.12
C GLY A 419 4.75 -8.79 -12.02
N ARG A 420 3.41 -8.81 -12.00
CA ARG A 420 2.60 -9.44 -10.92
C ARG A 420 3.06 -9.04 -9.52
N ARG A 421 3.38 -7.75 -9.33
CA ARG A 421 3.88 -7.22 -8.05
C ARG A 421 2.86 -7.45 -6.93
N THR A 422 3.35 -7.94 -5.81
CA THR A 422 2.62 -8.05 -4.55
C THR A 422 3.35 -7.29 -3.44
N GLY A 423 2.60 -6.87 -2.42
CA GLY A 423 3.14 -6.36 -1.16
C GLY A 423 2.44 -7.00 0.04
N LEU A 424 2.85 -8.20 0.42
CA LEU A 424 2.35 -8.86 1.63
C LEU A 424 3.06 -8.27 2.85
N GLY A 425 2.30 -7.61 3.70
CA GLY A 425 2.79 -6.99 4.92
C GLY A 425 2.28 -7.65 6.18
N PHE A 426 2.46 -6.95 7.29
CA PHE A 426 1.95 -7.37 8.58
C PHE A 426 1.57 -6.17 9.44
N THR A 427 0.86 -6.43 10.54
CA THR A 427 0.50 -5.45 11.56
C THR A 427 0.68 -6.05 12.95
N ALA A 428 0.50 -5.23 13.99
CA ALA A 428 0.50 -5.64 15.39
C ALA A 428 1.87 -6.01 15.97
N LEU A 429 2.99 -5.55 15.41
CA LEU A 429 4.31 -5.93 15.93
C LEU A 429 4.48 -5.56 17.41
N GLY A 430 4.15 -4.33 17.77
CA GLY A 430 4.22 -3.86 19.16
C GLY A 430 3.38 -4.70 20.12
N ASP A 431 2.14 -5.02 19.73
CA ASP A 431 1.27 -5.88 20.56
C ASP A 431 1.74 -7.34 20.62
N THR A 432 2.34 -7.86 19.54
CA THR A 432 2.93 -9.21 19.53
C THR A 432 4.07 -9.31 20.54
N LEU A 433 4.98 -8.34 20.56
CA LEU A 433 6.10 -8.32 21.50
C LEU A 433 5.60 -8.18 22.94
N ALA A 434 4.67 -7.25 23.19
CA ALA A 434 4.06 -7.07 24.50
C ALA A 434 3.35 -8.36 24.97
N ALA A 435 2.64 -9.04 24.07
CA ALA A 435 1.97 -10.31 24.37
C ALA A 435 2.93 -11.46 24.70
N MET A 436 4.18 -11.38 24.23
CA MET A 436 5.26 -12.32 24.58
C MET A 436 6.07 -11.86 25.81
N ASN A 437 5.67 -10.77 26.47
CA ASN A 437 6.39 -10.13 27.56
C ASN A 437 7.79 -9.62 27.17
N LEU A 438 7.95 -9.18 25.92
CA LEU A 438 9.21 -8.63 25.41
C LEU A 438 9.11 -7.10 25.33
N THR A 439 10.10 -6.41 25.89
CA THR A 439 10.28 -4.97 25.72
C THR A 439 10.72 -4.67 24.30
N PHE A 440 10.11 -3.69 23.65
CA PHE A 440 10.19 -3.48 22.19
C PHE A 440 11.62 -3.39 21.62
N ASP A 441 12.57 -2.79 22.36
CA ASP A 441 13.96 -2.57 21.96
C ASP A 441 14.96 -3.52 22.66
N SER A 442 14.49 -4.56 23.34
CA SER A 442 15.38 -5.52 24.01
C SER A 442 16.05 -6.47 23.02
N ALA A 443 17.21 -7.01 23.41
CA ALA A 443 17.91 -8.03 22.59
C ALA A 443 17.01 -9.25 22.29
N ASP A 444 16.22 -9.70 23.27
CA ASP A 444 15.28 -10.81 23.07
C ASP A 444 14.16 -10.47 22.09
N ALA A 445 13.67 -9.22 22.09
CA ALA A 445 12.70 -8.75 21.11
C ALA A 445 13.30 -8.72 19.71
N LEU A 446 14.53 -8.22 19.55
CA LEU A 446 15.23 -8.19 18.26
C LEU A 446 15.42 -9.61 17.69
N LEU A 447 15.82 -10.57 18.52
CA LEU A 447 15.93 -11.98 18.11
C LEU A 447 14.57 -12.58 17.71
N ALA A 448 13.50 -12.27 18.46
CA ALA A 448 12.16 -12.72 18.11
C ALA A 448 11.68 -12.10 16.78
N ILE A 449 11.94 -10.82 16.55
CA ILE A 449 11.62 -10.13 15.29
C ILE A 449 12.37 -10.79 14.13
N GLU A 450 13.67 -11.05 14.29
CA GLU A 450 14.49 -11.72 13.27
C GLU A 450 13.90 -13.06 12.86
N GLU A 451 13.54 -13.92 13.82
CA GLU A 451 12.94 -15.23 13.54
C GLU A 451 11.54 -15.13 12.91
N ILE A 452 10.73 -14.16 13.32
CA ILE A 452 9.43 -13.87 12.67
C ILE A 452 9.67 -13.45 11.22
N MET A 453 10.60 -12.53 10.95
CA MET A 453 10.88 -12.05 9.59
C MET A 453 11.50 -13.13 8.70
N LYS A 454 12.40 -13.98 9.22
CA LYS A 454 12.94 -15.14 8.51
C LYS A 454 11.83 -16.13 8.15
N THR A 455 10.94 -16.43 9.08
CA THR A 455 9.79 -17.32 8.83
C THR A 455 8.86 -16.75 7.77
N LYS A 456 8.58 -15.43 7.83
CA LYS A 456 7.75 -14.72 6.85
C LYS A 456 8.38 -14.80 5.46
N CYS A 457 9.64 -14.38 5.33
CA CYS A 457 10.39 -14.36 4.08
C CYS A 457 10.38 -15.75 3.42
N ARG A 458 10.69 -16.79 4.18
CA ARG A 458 10.67 -18.17 3.67
C ARG A 458 9.30 -18.57 3.14
N ALA A 459 8.23 -18.35 3.91
CA ALA A 459 6.86 -18.71 3.52
C ALA A 459 6.42 -17.99 2.23
N GLU A 460 6.80 -16.72 2.10
CA GLU A 460 6.48 -15.89 0.94
C GLU A 460 7.21 -16.35 -0.33
N PHE A 461 8.51 -16.62 -0.22
CA PHE A 461 9.29 -17.13 -1.35
C PHE A 461 8.87 -18.55 -1.72
N ASP A 462 8.66 -19.43 -0.75
CA ASP A 462 8.13 -20.78 -1.01
C ASP A 462 6.80 -20.70 -1.78
N SER A 463 5.88 -19.86 -1.35
CA SER A 463 4.59 -19.66 -2.03
C SER A 463 4.76 -19.11 -3.44
N SER A 464 5.63 -18.10 -3.63
CA SER A 464 5.86 -17.50 -4.95
C SER A 464 6.56 -18.45 -5.92
N ILE A 465 7.51 -19.27 -5.46
CA ILE A 465 8.20 -20.29 -6.27
C ILE A 465 7.25 -21.44 -6.60
N ASP A 466 6.48 -21.92 -5.62
CA ASP A 466 5.48 -22.96 -5.81
C ASP A 466 4.43 -22.52 -6.84
N MET A 467 3.94 -21.27 -6.74
CA MET A 467 3.05 -20.70 -7.76
C MET A 467 3.74 -20.51 -9.12
N ALA A 468 5.05 -20.28 -9.17
CA ALA A 468 5.77 -20.24 -10.45
C ALA A 468 5.75 -21.61 -11.14
N ILE A 469 5.86 -22.69 -10.36
CA ILE A 469 5.77 -24.07 -10.83
C ILE A 469 4.34 -24.40 -11.27
N GLU A 470 3.33 -23.96 -10.50
CA GLU A 470 1.91 -24.28 -10.76
C GLU A 470 1.24 -23.41 -11.83
N ARG A 471 1.59 -22.11 -11.88
CA ARG A 471 0.90 -21.05 -12.65
C ARG A 471 1.80 -20.34 -13.65
N GLY A 472 3.10 -20.60 -13.63
CA GLY A 472 4.13 -19.90 -14.41
C GLY A 472 4.76 -18.72 -13.64
N ARG A 473 6.02 -18.41 -13.94
CA ARG A 473 6.76 -17.25 -13.39
C ARG A 473 6.30 -15.92 -14.01
N PHE A 474 6.67 -14.79 -13.39
CA PHE A 474 6.47 -13.48 -14.03
C PHE A 474 7.29 -13.37 -15.33
N GLU A 475 6.82 -12.57 -16.29
CA GLU A 475 7.29 -12.61 -17.69
C GLU A 475 8.81 -12.35 -17.82
N ALA A 476 9.32 -11.36 -17.09
CA ALA A 476 10.68 -10.88 -17.23
C ALA A 476 11.73 -11.67 -16.41
N PHE A 477 11.35 -12.73 -15.69
CA PHE A 477 12.29 -13.45 -14.82
C PHE A 477 13.49 -14.00 -15.61
N ASP A 478 14.69 -13.60 -15.19
CA ASP A 478 15.96 -14.03 -15.75
C ASP A 478 16.95 -14.24 -14.62
N THR A 479 17.56 -15.42 -14.57
CA THR A 479 18.47 -15.80 -13.48
C THR A 479 19.73 -14.97 -13.42
N LYS A 480 20.25 -14.49 -14.56
CA LYS A 480 21.45 -13.66 -14.59
C LYS A 480 21.16 -12.29 -14.00
N ILE A 481 19.99 -11.72 -14.32
CA ILE A 481 19.55 -10.44 -13.75
C ILE A 481 19.21 -10.61 -12.26
N GLU A 482 18.43 -11.64 -11.91
CA GLU A 482 18.02 -11.93 -10.52
C GLU A 482 19.25 -11.99 -9.57
N ASN A 483 20.33 -12.66 -10.02
CA ASN A 483 21.54 -12.84 -9.22
C ASN A 483 22.39 -11.56 -9.04
N THR A 484 22.03 -10.45 -9.70
CA THR A 484 22.67 -9.14 -9.46
C THR A 484 22.12 -8.42 -8.22
N SER A 485 20.97 -8.83 -7.71
CA SER A 485 20.37 -8.24 -6.52
C SER A 485 21.12 -8.62 -5.25
N GLU A 486 21.52 -7.63 -4.46
CA GLU A 486 22.15 -7.86 -3.15
C GLU A 486 21.19 -8.62 -2.20
N PHE A 487 19.88 -8.45 -2.36
CA PHE A 487 18.87 -9.21 -1.59
C PHE A 487 18.87 -10.69 -1.96
N VAL A 488 18.99 -11.00 -3.25
CA VAL A 488 19.05 -12.39 -3.73
C VAL A 488 20.35 -13.07 -3.29
N GLN A 489 21.46 -12.34 -3.27
CA GLN A 489 22.74 -12.83 -2.74
C GLN A 489 22.68 -13.07 -1.21
N MET A 490 21.96 -12.22 -0.47
CA MET A 490 21.65 -12.49 0.93
C MET A 490 20.83 -13.77 1.08
N LEU A 491 19.78 -13.98 0.26
CA LEU A 491 19.00 -15.22 0.29
C LEU A 491 19.85 -16.45 -0.01
N GLN A 492 20.82 -16.37 -0.91
CA GLN A 492 21.75 -17.47 -1.19
C GLN A 492 22.50 -17.92 0.08
N THR A 493 22.84 -16.97 0.95
CA THR A 493 23.58 -17.24 2.19
C THR A 493 22.66 -17.73 3.29
N GLU A 494 21.53 -17.04 3.51
CA GLU A 494 20.63 -17.30 4.65
C GLU A 494 19.62 -18.43 4.39
N MET A 495 19.26 -18.69 3.12
CA MET A 495 18.25 -19.67 2.71
C MET A 495 18.64 -20.35 1.38
N PRO A 496 19.77 -21.09 1.35
CA PRO A 496 20.31 -21.66 0.11
C PRO A 496 19.33 -22.55 -0.64
N ASP A 497 18.49 -23.30 0.08
CA ASP A 497 17.46 -24.16 -0.52
C ASP A 497 16.36 -23.37 -1.24
N VAL A 498 15.97 -22.21 -0.69
CA VAL A 498 15.01 -21.29 -1.32
C VAL A 498 15.63 -20.65 -2.56
N TYR A 499 16.88 -20.19 -2.43
CA TYR A 499 17.65 -19.62 -3.55
C TYR A 499 17.78 -20.62 -4.71
N GLU A 500 18.23 -21.85 -4.45
CA GLU A 500 18.41 -22.87 -5.49
C GLU A 500 17.10 -23.16 -6.23
N ARG A 501 15.99 -23.34 -5.49
CA ARG A 501 14.67 -23.56 -6.07
C ARG A 501 14.19 -22.36 -6.89
N MET A 502 14.39 -21.14 -6.39
CA MET A 502 14.05 -19.92 -7.12
C MET A 502 14.85 -19.79 -8.42
N MET A 503 16.14 -20.09 -8.39
CA MET A 503 16.99 -20.00 -9.58
C MET A 503 16.66 -21.08 -10.60
N GLN A 504 16.17 -22.24 -10.16
CA GLN A 504 15.76 -23.33 -11.06
C GLN A 504 14.37 -23.10 -11.67
N HIS A 505 13.39 -22.64 -10.89
CA HIS A 505 11.98 -22.61 -11.30
C HIS A 505 11.42 -21.20 -11.52
N GLY A 506 12.14 -20.18 -11.05
CA GLY A 506 11.65 -18.81 -10.99
C GLY A 506 10.69 -18.58 -9.83
N ARG A 507 10.12 -17.38 -9.80
CA ARG A 507 9.08 -16.95 -8.85
C ARG A 507 7.93 -16.29 -9.58
N ARG A 508 6.73 -16.35 -9.00
CA ARG A 508 5.49 -15.86 -9.62
C ARG A 508 5.40 -14.33 -9.66
N ASN A 509 5.98 -13.65 -8.67
CA ASN A 509 5.79 -12.22 -8.44
C ASN A 509 7.14 -11.49 -8.43
N ILE A 510 7.26 -10.36 -9.14
CA ILE A 510 8.51 -9.57 -9.24
C ILE A 510 8.91 -8.86 -7.95
N SER A 511 7.97 -8.64 -7.05
CA SER A 511 8.22 -8.21 -5.68
C SER A 511 7.11 -8.77 -4.80
N ILE A 512 7.43 -9.03 -3.54
CA ILE A 512 6.68 -9.96 -2.70
C ILE A 512 6.22 -9.28 -1.40
N SER A 513 7.18 -8.76 -0.64
CA SER A 513 7.01 -8.30 0.74
C SER A 513 7.15 -6.78 0.85
N THR A 514 6.30 -6.16 1.66
CA THR A 514 6.41 -4.75 2.08
C THR A 514 5.68 -4.56 3.39
N VAL A 515 6.09 -3.59 4.20
CA VAL A 515 5.38 -3.26 5.45
C VAL A 515 4.80 -1.86 5.34
N ALA A 516 3.53 -1.80 4.94
CA ALA A 516 2.79 -0.54 4.85
C ALA A 516 2.30 -0.09 6.23
N PRO A 517 2.12 1.23 6.44
CA PRO A 517 1.35 1.73 7.58
C PRO A 517 -0.06 1.16 7.55
N THR A 518 -0.50 0.59 8.68
CA THR A 518 -1.82 -0.06 8.78
C THR A 518 -2.79 0.76 9.63
N GLY A 519 -2.68 2.09 9.66
CA GLY A 519 -3.44 2.94 10.59
C GLY A 519 -4.95 2.65 10.67
N THR A 520 -5.69 2.67 9.56
CA THR A 520 -7.13 2.34 9.60
C THR A 520 -7.39 0.84 9.83
N ILE A 521 -6.50 -0.04 9.36
CA ILE A 521 -6.63 -1.48 9.53
C ILE A 521 -6.43 -1.86 11.01
N SER A 522 -5.51 -1.20 11.69
CA SER A 522 -5.18 -1.40 13.10
C SER A 522 -6.36 -1.11 14.04
N LEU A 523 -7.27 -0.21 13.62
CA LEU A 523 -8.55 0.03 14.28
C LEU A 523 -9.49 -1.18 14.16
N LEU A 524 -9.53 -1.84 13.00
CA LEU A 524 -10.37 -3.02 12.78
C LEU A 524 -9.80 -4.26 13.47
N THR A 525 -8.48 -4.43 13.47
CA THR A 525 -7.80 -5.52 14.19
C THR A 525 -7.70 -5.26 15.69
N GLN A 526 -7.96 -4.03 16.13
CA GLN A 526 -7.81 -3.57 17.51
C GLN A 526 -6.40 -3.88 18.05
N THR A 527 -5.39 -3.54 17.24
CA THR A 527 -3.96 -3.77 17.52
C THR A 527 -3.09 -2.56 17.14
N SER A 528 -1.79 -2.62 17.41
CA SER A 528 -0.79 -1.65 16.96
C SER A 528 -0.63 -1.64 15.43
N SER A 529 -0.25 -0.48 14.89
CA SER A 529 -0.18 -0.24 13.45
C SER A 529 1.17 -0.66 12.87
N GLY A 530 1.18 -1.63 11.95
CA GLY A 530 2.36 -2.03 11.19
C GLY A 530 3.46 -2.55 12.11
N ILE A 531 4.63 -1.92 11.99
CA ILE A 531 5.79 -2.14 12.88
C ILE A 531 5.77 -1.29 14.14
N GLU A 532 4.86 -0.31 14.24
CA GLU A 532 4.96 0.73 15.25
C GLU A 532 4.55 0.25 16.65
N PRO A 533 5.23 0.76 17.70
CA PRO A 533 4.77 0.59 19.08
C PRO A 533 3.45 1.35 19.30
N VAL A 534 2.72 0.96 20.35
CA VAL A 534 1.50 1.68 20.75
C VAL A 534 1.88 3.05 21.28
N PHE A 535 1.54 4.11 20.53
CA PHE A 535 1.88 5.49 20.89
C PHE A 535 1.32 5.90 22.26
N MET A 536 0.06 5.55 22.53
CA MET A 536 -0.61 5.89 23.80
C MET A 536 -1.46 4.72 24.28
N LEU A 537 -1.15 4.22 25.48
CA LEU A 537 -1.79 3.06 26.09
C LEU A 537 -3.20 3.33 26.62
N SER A 538 -3.47 4.58 27.00
CA SER A 538 -4.81 5.03 27.38
C SER A 538 -4.94 6.53 27.16
N TYR A 539 -6.13 6.98 26.81
CA TYR A 539 -6.43 8.39 26.66
C TYR A 539 -7.82 8.72 27.21
N LYS A 540 -8.03 9.99 27.53
CA LYS A 540 -9.32 10.49 28.02
C LYS A 540 -10.16 10.96 26.83
N ARG A 541 -11.28 10.28 26.56
CA ARG A 541 -12.27 10.66 25.55
C ARG A 541 -13.39 11.45 26.21
N ARG A 542 -13.78 12.57 25.57
CA ARG A 542 -14.92 13.39 25.98
C ARG A 542 -16.12 13.09 25.09
N ARG A 543 -17.27 12.79 25.68
CA ARG A 543 -18.56 12.69 25.00
C ARG A 543 -19.42 13.87 25.39
N LYS A 544 -19.96 14.60 24.43
CA LYS A 544 -20.88 15.70 24.71
C LYS A 544 -22.15 15.13 25.34
N VAL A 545 -22.54 15.66 26.50
CA VAL A 545 -23.75 15.23 27.20
C VAL A 545 -24.96 15.79 26.46
N ASN A 546 -25.82 14.90 25.98
CA ASN A 546 -27.04 15.30 25.29
C ASN A 546 -28.09 15.73 26.31
N HIS A 547 -28.80 16.85 26.09
CA HIS A 547 -29.72 17.40 27.08
C HIS A 547 -30.90 16.47 27.46
N GLN A 548 -31.16 15.46 26.64
CA GLN A 548 -32.20 14.45 26.88
C GLN A 548 -31.72 13.28 27.74
N ASP A 549 -30.41 13.10 27.92
CA ASP A 549 -29.85 12.03 28.72
C ASP A 549 -29.83 12.42 30.20
N LYS A 550 -30.90 12.05 30.91
CA LYS A 550 -31.07 12.36 32.34
C LYS A 550 -30.14 11.56 33.27
N GLN A 551 -29.39 10.58 32.74
CA GLN A 551 -28.46 9.76 33.52
C GLN A 551 -26.98 10.09 33.25
N ALA A 552 -26.69 10.98 32.29
CA ALA A 552 -25.32 11.31 31.93
C ALA A 552 -24.57 12.04 33.07
N ARG A 553 -23.34 11.57 33.35
CA ARG A 553 -22.43 12.22 34.28
C ARG A 553 -21.76 13.41 33.58
N VAL A 554 -21.70 14.56 34.25
CA VAL A 554 -20.99 15.74 33.73
C VAL A 554 -19.65 15.82 34.46
N ASP A 555 -18.58 15.54 33.74
CA ASP A 555 -17.21 15.51 34.26
C ASP A 555 -16.43 16.78 33.92
N PHE A 556 -16.80 17.44 32.81
CA PHE A 556 -16.13 18.63 32.31
C PHE A 556 -17.14 19.58 31.65
N VAL A 557 -16.94 20.89 31.79
CA VAL A 557 -17.69 21.93 31.07
C VAL A 557 -16.67 22.80 30.36
N ASP A 558 -16.83 23.00 29.05
CA ASP A 558 -15.87 23.81 28.28
C ASP A 558 -16.16 25.32 28.36
N ASP A 559 -15.29 26.12 27.76
CA ASP A 559 -15.38 27.59 27.74
C ASP A 559 -16.64 28.11 27.02
N MET A 560 -17.31 27.26 26.24
CA MET A 560 -18.59 27.58 25.58
C MET A 560 -19.81 27.13 26.40
N GLY A 561 -19.60 26.51 27.57
CA GLY A 561 -20.64 26.02 28.46
C GLY A 561 -21.20 24.64 28.08
N ASP A 562 -20.61 23.95 27.10
CA ASP A 562 -21.01 22.60 26.74
C ASP A 562 -20.58 21.62 27.82
N LYS A 563 -21.48 20.69 28.17
CA LYS A 563 -21.26 19.67 29.19
C LYS A 563 -20.72 18.40 28.55
N TRP A 564 -19.69 17.82 29.17
CA TRP A 564 -18.98 16.66 28.67
C TRP A 564 -18.85 15.60 29.76
N GLU A 565 -18.98 14.35 29.34
CA GLU A 565 -18.67 13.17 30.13
C GLU A 565 -17.29 12.64 29.70
N GLU A 566 -16.44 12.30 30.66
CA GLU A 566 -15.07 11.85 30.43
C GLU A 566 -14.94 10.35 30.69
N PHE A 567 -14.40 9.63 29.72
CA PHE A 567 -14.12 8.20 29.81
C PHE A 567 -12.65 7.94 29.54
N ILE A 568 -12.05 7.01 30.28
CA ILE A 568 -10.73 6.50 29.94
C ILE A 568 -10.92 5.39 28.92
N VAL A 569 -10.32 5.58 27.74
CA VAL A 569 -10.25 4.57 26.70
C VAL A 569 -8.87 3.93 26.77
N TYR A 570 -8.83 2.62 26.99
CA TYR A 570 -7.60 1.83 26.98
C TYR A 570 -7.38 1.24 25.59
N HIS A 571 -6.11 1.10 25.21
CA HIS A 571 -5.74 0.26 24.07
C HIS A 571 -6.30 -1.16 24.28
N PRO A 572 -6.97 -1.78 23.29
CA PRO A 572 -7.67 -3.05 23.48
C PRO A 572 -6.79 -4.18 24.02
N LYS A 573 -5.52 -4.26 23.59
CA LYS A 573 -4.60 -5.30 24.08
C LYS A 573 -4.08 -5.03 25.48
N LEU A 574 -3.97 -3.75 25.89
CA LEU A 574 -3.69 -3.41 27.27
C LEU A 574 -4.86 -3.79 28.18
N LYS A 575 -6.10 -3.49 27.77
CA LYS A 575 -7.28 -3.89 28.54
C LYS A 575 -7.31 -5.39 28.80
N LYS A 576 -7.03 -6.20 27.77
CA LYS A 576 -6.92 -7.66 27.87
C LYS A 576 -5.78 -8.13 28.79
N TRP A 577 -4.68 -7.39 28.90
CA TRP A 577 -3.60 -7.71 29.84
C TRP A 577 -3.98 -7.39 31.30
N MET A 578 -4.85 -6.41 31.53
CA MET A 578 -5.32 -6.02 32.86
C MET A 578 -6.37 -6.96 33.44
N GLU A 579 -7.15 -7.62 32.56
CA GLU A 579 -8.16 -8.64 32.89
C GLU A 579 -7.50 -10.00 33.19
#